data_AF-A0A1S3MFV8-F1
#
_entry.id   AF-A0A1S3MFV8-F1
#
_cell.length_a   1.000
_cell.length_b   1.000
_cell.length_c   1.000
_cell.angle_alpha   90.00
_cell.angle_beta   90.00
_cell.angle_gamma   90.00
#
_symmetry.space_group_name_H-M   'P 1'
#
loop_
_entity.id
_entity.type
_entity.pdbx_description
1 polymer ?
#
loop_
_entity_poly.entity_id
_entity_poly.type
_entity_poly.pdbx_seq_one_letter_code
_entity_poly.pdbx_strand_id
1 'polypeptide(L)'
;MQKYKTHGRDILLLIQDVFSLLPIATVIDNKVLIVHGGISDMTDLDFLSSIERHKVKSALRLPRTSLNHLEVTRSSSQVLIQ
;
A
#
# COMPACT_ATOMS: atom_id res chain seq x y z
N MET A 1 -0.12 -26.80 14.39
CA MET A 1 -1.09 -25.72 14.08
C MET A 1 -2.18 -26.28 13.17
N GLN A 2 -3.42 -26.46 13.66
CA GLN A 2 -4.51 -27.15 12.93
C GLN A 2 -5.82 -26.31 12.83
N LYS A 3 -5.76 -25.01 13.11
CA LYS A 3 -6.94 -24.15 12.97
C LYS A 3 -7.29 -23.99 11.47
N TYR A 4 -8.55 -24.23 11.13
CA TYR A 4 -9.11 -24.07 9.77
C TYR A 4 -8.48 -24.94 8.70
N LYS A 5 -8.11 -26.19 9.01
CA LYS A 5 -7.49 -27.10 8.04
C LYS A 5 -8.31 -27.33 6.77
N THR A 6 -9.64 -27.43 6.90
CA THR A 6 -10.53 -27.77 5.78
C THR A 6 -10.88 -26.55 4.93
N HIS A 7 -11.20 -25.41 5.56
CA HIS A 7 -11.74 -24.22 4.87
C HIS A 7 -10.84 -22.98 4.95
N GLY A 8 -9.63 -23.10 5.52
CA GLY A 8 -8.75 -21.95 5.73
C GLY A 8 -8.38 -21.23 4.44
N ARG A 9 -8.30 -21.97 3.32
CA ARG A 9 -8.07 -21.39 2.00
C ARG A 9 -9.25 -20.52 1.55
N ASP A 10 -10.46 -21.04 1.64
CA ASP A 10 -11.67 -20.33 1.18
C ASP A 10 -11.93 -19.10 2.05
N ILE A 11 -11.75 -19.23 3.36
CA ILE A 11 -11.83 -18.11 4.31
C ILE A 11 -10.79 -17.04 3.94
N LEU A 12 -9.56 -17.43 3.66
CA LEU A 12 -8.51 -16.48 3.30
C LEU A 12 -8.83 -15.75 1.99
N LEU A 13 -9.38 -16.45 0.99
CA LEU A 13 -9.80 -15.82 -0.27
C LEU A 13 -10.92 -14.79 -0.04
N LEU A 14 -11.94 -15.15 0.75
CA LEU A 14 -13.01 -14.23 1.11
C LEU A 14 -12.49 -12.98 1.85
N ILE A 15 -11.57 -13.17 2.80
CA ILE A 15 -10.95 -12.04 3.51
C ILE A 15 -10.15 -11.16 2.54
N GLN A 16 -9.38 -11.75 1.63
CA GLN A 16 -8.64 -11.01 0.60
C GLN A 16 -9.57 -10.22 -0.32
N ASP A 17 -10.73 -10.78 -0.65
CA ASP A 17 -11.74 -10.10 -1.46
C ASP A 17 -12.33 -8.90 -0.72
N VAL A 18 -12.76 -9.08 0.53
CA VAL A 18 -13.27 -7.97 1.35
C VAL A 18 -12.21 -6.88 1.52
N PHE A 19 -10.97 -7.26 1.83
CA PHE A 19 -9.89 -6.29 2.03
C PHE A 19 -9.49 -5.57 0.73
N SER A 20 -9.76 -6.16 -0.42
CA SER A 20 -9.53 -5.50 -1.73
C SER A 20 -10.51 -4.36 -2.00
N LEU A 21 -11.66 -4.34 -1.32
CA LEU A 21 -12.68 -3.29 -1.46
C LEU A 21 -12.45 -2.10 -0.54
N LEU A 22 -11.54 -2.21 0.44
CA LEU A 22 -11.29 -1.12 1.37
C LEU A 22 -10.59 0.04 0.66
N PRO A 23 -11.04 1.29 0.91
CA PRO A 23 -10.41 2.47 0.33
C PRO A 23 -8.97 2.61 0.82
N ILE A 24 -8.09 3.12 -0.05
CA ILE A 24 -6.69 3.39 0.30
C ILE A 24 -6.50 4.74 0.98
N ALA A 25 -7.38 5.68 0.66
CA ALA A 25 -7.34 7.05 1.13
C ALA A 25 -8.72 7.67 1.05
N THR A 26 -8.94 8.77 1.77
CA THR A 26 -10.17 9.55 1.69
C THR A 26 -9.82 11.02 1.86
N VAL A 27 -10.45 11.88 1.07
CA VAL A 27 -10.33 13.33 1.19
C VAL A 27 -11.60 13.87 1.83
N ILE A 28 -11.46 14.61 2.93
CA ILE A 28 -12.56 15.28 3.62
C ILE A 28 -12.51 16.77 3.30
N ASP A 29 -13.67 17.33 2.93
CA ASP A 29 -13.89 18.74 2.61
C ASP A 29 -12.91 19.34 1.59
N ASN A 30 -12.35 18.51 0.69
CA ASN A 30 -11.30 18.88 -0.25
C ASN A 30 -10.07 19.52 0.42
N LYS A 31 -9.84 19.22 1.70
CA LYS A 31 -8.80 19.87 2.53
C LYS A 31 -7.91 18.88 3.25
N VAL A 32 -8.46 17.77 3.72
CA VAL A 32 -7.74 16.82 4.57
C VAL A 32 -7.67 15.47 3.88
N LEU A 33 -6.46 15.07 3.49
CA LEU A 33 -6.17 13.73 3.00
C LEU A 33 -5.90 12.80 4.19
N ILE A 34 -6.70 11.72 4.29
CA ILE A 34 -6.52 10.65 5.27
C ILE A 34 -5.98 9.42 4.56
N VAL A 35 -4.83 8.91 5.03
CA VAL A 35 -4.16 7.70 4.52
C VAL A 35 -3.70 6.82 5.68
N HIS A 36 -3.66 5.49 5.50
CA HIS A 36 -3.28 4.56 6.57
C HIS A 36 -1.77 4.52 6.85
N GLY A 37 -0.96 4.65 5.80
CA GLY A 37 0.50 4.66 5.91
C GLY A 37 1.03 6.07 6.11
N GLY A 38 1.51 6.67 5.02
CA GLY A 38 2.01 8.03 4.99
C GLY A 38 2.07 8.56 3.58
N ILE A 39 2.59 9.77 3.44
CA ILE A 39 2.80 10.45 2.16
C ILE A 39 4.29 10.44 1.79
N SER A 40 4.56 10.45 0.50
CA SER A 40 5.87 10.68 -0.11
C SER A 40 5.86 12.00 -0.88
N ASP A 41 7.04 12.56 -1.17
CA ASP A 41 7.20 13.75 -2.02
C ASP A 41 6.60 13.56 -3.43
N MET A 42 6.38 12.31 -3.85
CA MET A 42 5.78 11.93 -5.13
C MET A 42 4.28 11.60 -5.03
N THR A 43 3.62 11.94 -3.92
CA THR A 43 2.18 11.64 -3.74
C THR A 43 1.34 12.55 -4.62
N ASP A 44 0.58 11.95 -5.52
CA ASP A 44 -0.35 12.63 -6.43
C ASP A 44 -1.78 12.09 -6.24
N LEU A 45 -2.76 13.00 -6.14
CA LEU A 45 -4.17 12.67 -5.94
C LEU A 45 -4.80 12.11 -7.22
N ASP A 46 -4.37 12.58 -8.39
CA ASP A 46 -4.89 12.07 -9.66
C ASP A 46 -4.45 10.63 -9.85
N PHE A 47 -3.16 10.34 -9.61
CA PHE A 47 -2.67 8.97 -9.52
C PHE A 47 -3.46 8.13 -8.50
N LEU A 48 -3.66 8.62 -7.27
CA LEU A 48 -4.38 7.90 -6.22
C LEU A 48 -5.82 7.53 -6.62
N SER A 49 -6.50 8.44 -7.33
CA SER A 49 -7.85 8.23 -7.84
C SER A 49 -7.92 7.18 -8.96
N SER A 50 -6.83 7.00 -9.71
CA SER A 50 -6.74 6.04 -10.82
C SER A 50 -6.49 4.60 -10.38
N ILE A 51 -6.17 4.38 -9.10
CA ILE A 51 -5.78 3.06 -8.59
C ILE A 51 -7.00 2.12 -8.54
N GLU A 52 -6.91 1.01 -9.28
CA GLU A 52 -7.89 -0.07 -9.25
C GLU A 52 -7.70 -0.99 -8.03
N ARG A 53 -7.97 -0.44 -6.83
CA ARG A 53 -7.67 -1.09 -5.55
C ARG A 53 -8.26 -2.51 -5.41
N HIS A 54 -9.42 -2.76 -6.00
CA HIS A 54 -10.12 -4.05 -6.00
C HIS A 54 -9.37 -5.18 -6.74
N LYS A 55 -8.46 -4.84 -7.67
CA LYS A 55 -7.62 -5.82 -8.38
C LYS A 55 -6.44 -6.29 -7.53
N VAL A 56 -6.11 -5.56 -6.47
CA VAL A 56 -4.99 -5.89 -5.57
C VAL A 56 -5.50 -6.81 -4.45
N LYS A 57 -5.33 -8.13 -4.66
CA LYS A 57 -5.63 -9.15 -3.64
C LYS A 57 -4.45 -9.28 -2.69
N SER A 58 -4.58 -8.68 -1.51
CA SER A 58 -3.68 -8.93 -0.40
C SER A 58 -4.40 -8.73 0.93
N ALA A 59 -4.20 -9.68 1.83
CA ALA A 59 -4.66 -9.59 3.22
C ALA A 59 -3.50 -9.51 4.21
N LEU A 60 -2.38 -10.20 3.94
CA LEU A 60 -1.30 -10.41 4.91
C LEU A 60 0.11 -10.08 4.37
N ARG A 61 0.26 -9.75 3.09
CA ARG A 61 1.57 -9.50 2.48
C ARG A 61 1.61 -8.15 1.79
N LEU A 62 2.59 -7.34 2.15
CA LEU A 62 2.87 -6.14 1.38
C LEU A 62 3.25 -6.53 -0.06
N PRO A 63 2.80 -5.78 -1.08
CA PRO A 63 3.32 -5.93 -2.43
C PRO A 63 4.85 -5.92 -2.40
N ARG A 64 5.49 -6.93 -3.01
CA ARG A 64 6.95 -6.98 -3.07
C ARG A 64 7.45 -5.95 -4.07
N THR A 65 7.90 -4.81 -3.60
CA THR A 65 8.71 -3.89 -4.40
C THR A 65 10.07 -4.54 -4.60
N SER A 66 10.48 -4.77 -5.85
CA SER A 66 11.89 -5.08 -6.14
C SER A 66 12.73 -3.90 -5.66
N LEU A 67 13.69 -4.17 -4.77
CA LEU A 67 14.58 -3.17 -4.14
C LEU A 67 15.44 -2.35 -5.11
N ASN A 68 15.35 -2.57 -6.42
CA ASN A 68 16.22 -1.95 -7.43
C ASN A 68 15.93 -0.45 -7.68
N HIS A 69 14.91 0.15 -7.06
CA HIS A 69 14.60 1.59 -7.22
C HIS A 69 14.92 2.44 -5.98
N LEU A 70 15.39 1.84 -4.88
CA LEU A 70 15.71 2.56 -3.65
C LEU A 70 17.18 3.03 -3.57
N GLU A 71 18.00 2.72 -4.58
CA GLU A 71 19.40 3.19 -4.64
C GLU A 71 19.57 4.58 -5.27
N VAL A 72 18.57 5.09 -6.00
CA VAL A 72 18.69 6.40 -6.68
C VAL A 72 18.55 7.59 -5.72
N THR A 73 17.91 7.44 -4.57
CA THR A 73 17.66 8.56 -3.63
C THR A 73 18.66 8.67 -2.47
N ARG A 74 19.70 7.82 -2.41
CA ARG A 74 20.71 7.89 -1.34
C ARG A 74 22.04 8.57 -1.76
N SER A 75 22.19 8.98 -3.02
CA SER A 75 23.40 9.61 -3.55
C SER A 75 23.33 11.14 -3.66
N SER A 76 22.66 11.82 -2.73
CA SER A 76 22.65 13.29 -2.65
C SER A 76 22.56 13.76 -1.20
N SER A 77 23.52 13.33 -0.37
CA SER A 77 23.82 13.94 0.93
C SER A 77 25.26 13.58 1.33
N GLN A 78 26.22 14.03 0.53
CA GLN A 78 27.55 14.35 1.03
C GLN A 78 27.83 15.79 0.66
N VAL A 79 27.42 16.71 1.53
CA VAL A 79 27.99 18.06 1.58
C VAL A 79 28.38 18.33 3.03
N LEU A 80 29.68 18.16 3.26
CA LEU A 80 30.57 19.01 4.05
C LEU A 80 30.13 19.38 5.49
N ILE A 81 30.76 18.73 6.47
CA ILE A 81 31.07 19.36 7.76
C ILE A 81 32.60 19.41 7.83
N GLN A 82 33.16 20.63 7.78
CA GLN A 82 34.50 20.93 8.29
C GLN A 82 34.42 21.11 9.81
#